data_AF-A0A7J9YJ39-F1
#
_entry.id   AF-A0A7J9YJ39-F1
#
_cell.length_a   1.000
_cell.length_b   1.000
_cell.length_c   1.000
_cell.angle_alpha   90.00
_cell.angle_beta   90.00
_cell.angle_gamma   90.00
#
_symmetry.space_group_name_H-M   'P 1'
#
loop_
_entity.id
_entity.type
_entity.pdbx_description
1 polymer ?
#
loop_
_entity_poly.entity_id
_entity_poly.type
_entity_poly.pdbx_seq_one_letter_code
_entity_poly.pdbx_strand_id
1 'polypeptide(L)' 'MAESPSTGSSEGEPSGDVKDRFREALERKKAQTKQRESHEDAPSKVNEAHGPIAGRRQFRRKSG' A
#
# COMPACT_ATOMS: atom_id res chain seq x y z
N MET A 1 17.81 -31.07 -7.24
CA MET A 1 17.72 -30.44 -8.57
C MET A 1 16.23 -30.29 -8.88
N ALA A 2 15.65 -29.10 -8.66
CA ALA A 2 14.26 -28.85 -8.98
C ALA A 2 14.19 -28.30 -10.42
N GLU A 3 13.77 -29.15 -11.34
CA GLU A 3 13.57 -28.83 -12.75
C GLU A 3 12.30 -27.98 -12.88
N SER A 4 12.44 -26.74 -13.34
CA SER A 4 11.31 -25.85 -13.62
C SER A 4 10.88 -26.05 -15.07
N PRO A 5 9.65 -26.48 -15.37
CA PRO A 5 9.19 -26.55 -16.76
C PRO A 5 8.87 -25.13 -17.24
N SER A 6 9.84 -24.49 -17.92
CA SER A 6 9.57 -23.31 -18.74
C SER A 6 8.92 -23.76 -20.03
N THR A 7 7.60 -23.93 -20.02
CA THR A 7 6.80 -24.14 -21.23
C THR A 7 6.14 -22.83 -21.64
N GLY A 8 6.49 -22.34 -22.82
CA GLY A 8 5.57 -21.60 -23.68
C GLY A 8 5.94 -20.17 -24.04
N SER A 9 7.10 -19.95 -24.68
CA SER A 9 7.27 -18.78 -25.56
C SER A 9 6.42 -18.99 -26.82
N SER A 10 5.13 -18.65 -26.71
CA SER A 10 4.24 -18.42 -27.85
C SER A 10 4.49 -16.99 -28.34
N GLU A 11 5.54 -16.82 -29.13
CA GLU A 11 5.76 -15.62 -29.93
C GLU A 11 4.66 -15.54 -31.02
N GLY A 12 3.98 -14.39 -31.11
CA GLY A 12 3.20 -13.99 -32.28
C GLY A 12 1.70 -14.29 -32.27
N GLU A 13 0.92 -13.67 -31.37
CA GLU A 13 -0.54 -13.47 -31.48
C GLU A 13 -0.93 -12.29 -30.55
N PRO A 14 -2.09 -11.59 -30.69
CA PRO A 14 -2.49 -10.45 -29.85
C PRO A 14 -2.58 -10.75 -28.33
N SER A 15 -2.39 -12.02 -27.95
CA SER A 15 -2.21 -12.49 -26.57
C SER A 15 -0.84 -12.15 -25.97
N GLY A 16 0.19 -11.87 -26.78
CA GLY A 16 1.51 -11.44 -26.33
C GLY A 16 1.43 -10.08 -25.64
N ASP A 17 0.81 -9.12 -26.31
CA ASP A 17 0.57 -7.77 -25.76
C ASP A 17 -0.21 -7.82 -24.43
N VAL A 18 -1.23 -8.68 -24.34
CA VAL A 18 -2.00 -8.84 -23.09
C VAL A 18 -1.14 -9.43 -21.97
N LYS A 19 -0.30 -10.42 -22.27
CA LYS A 19 0.62 -11.01 -21.29
C LYS A 19 1.67 -9.99 -20.83
N ASP A 20 2.17 -9.16 -21.73
CA ASP A 20 3.13 -8.10 -21.40
C ASP A 20 2.50 -7.01 -20.54
N ARG A 21 1.27 -6.58 -20.87
CA ARG A 21 0.48 -5.68 -20.01
C ARG A 21 0.20 -6.25 -18.64
N PHE A 22 -0.06 -7.55 -18.55
CA PHE A 22 -0.29 -8.22 -17.27
C PHE A 22 0.99 -8.28 -16.43
N ARG A 23 2.15 -8.57 -17.06
CA ARG A 23 3.45 -8.51 -16.39
C ARG A 23 3.76 -7.10 -15.89
N GLU A 24 3.60 -6.09 -16.74
CA GLU A 24 3.79 -4.67 -16.39
C GLU A 24 2.88 -4.26 -15.21
N ALA A 25 1.61 -4.65 -15.24
CA ALA A 25 0.66 -4.36 -14.17
C ALA A 25 1.05 -5.04 -12.84
N LEU A 26 1.52 -6.28 -12.89
CA LEU A 26 2.01 -7.00 -11.70
C LEU A 26 3.26 -6.34 -11.12
N GLU A 27 4.20 -5.93 -11.96
CA GLU A 27 5.41 -5.20 -11.53
C GLU A 27 5.05 -3.86 -10.90
N ARG A 28 4.15 -3.09 -11.51
CA ARG A 28 3.65 -1.82 -10.95
C ARG A 28 3.00 -2.03 -9.58
N LYS A 29 2.19 -3.09 -9.41
CA LYS A 29 1.56 -3.43 -8.13
C LYS A 29 2.60 -3.77 -7.06
N LYS A 30 3.59 -4.60 -7.39
CA LYS A 30 4.70 -4.96 -6.49
C LYS A 30 5.55 -3.75 -6.11
N ALA A 31 5.79 -2.84 -7.04
CA ALA A 31 6.51 -1.60 -6.76
C ALA A 31 5.72 -0.67 -5.81
N GLN A 32 4.40 -0.56 -5.99
CA GLN A 32 3.53 0.22 -5.11
C GLN A 32 3.44 -0.36 -3.68
N THR A 33 3.41 -1.69 -3.52
CA THR A 33 3.42 -2.30 -2.18
C THR A 33 4.74 -2.04 -1.47
N LYS A 34 5.88 -2.17 -2.17
CA LYS A 34 7.21 -1.86 -1.61
C LYS A 34 7.37 -0.39 -1.22
N GLN A 35 6.78 0.54 -1.98
CA GLN A 35 6.75 1.96 -1.59
C GLN A 35 5.93 2.22 -0.32
N ARG A 36 4.84 1.47 -0.09
CA ARG A 36 4.06 1.58 1.15
C ARG A 36 4.83 1.05 2.36
N GLU A 37 5.52 -0.09 2.22
CA GLU A 37 6.40 -0.64 3.28
C GLU A 37 7.49 0.36 3.69
N SER A 38 8.06 1.12 2.74
CA SER A 38 9.06 2.16 3.07
C SER A 38 8.54 3.30 3.95
N HIS A 39 7.22 3.48 4.03
CA HIS A 39 6.56 4.40 4.97
C HIS A 39 6.09 3.72 6.26
N GLU A 40 6.07 2.39 6.34
CA GLU A 40 5.79 1.64 7.58
C GLU A 40 7.02 1.61 8.50
N ASP A 41 8.23 1.51 7.93
CA ASP A 41 9.48 1.56 8.70
C ASP A 41 9.81 2.96 9.24
N ALA A 42 9.25 4.01 8.62
CA ALA A 42 9.39 5.38 9.09
C ALA A 42 8.23 5.72 10.03
N PRO A 43 8.49 6.13 11.29
CA PRO A 43 7.42 6.57 12.17
C PRO A 43 6.67 7.74 11.53
N SER A 44 5.34 7.66 11.51
CA SER A 44 4.50 8.73 10.96
C SER A 44 4.85 10.06 11.61
N LYS A 45 5.21 11.07 10.79
CA LYS A 45 5.51 12.42 11.29
C LYS A 45 4.34 13.07 12.02
N VAL A 46 3.14 12.53 11.83
CA VAL A 46 1.90 12.88 12.52
C VAL A 46 1.77 11.99 13.76
N ASN A 47 2.30 12.43 14.90
CA ASN A 47 2.13 11.73 16.19
C ASN A 47 0.82 12.13 16.91
N GLU A 48 0.22 13.27 16.54
CA GLU A 48 -1.03 13.77 17.11
C GLU A 48 -1.94 14.32 16.00
N ALA A 49 -2.86 13.50 15.47
CA ALA A 49 -4.00 14.05 14.75
C ALA A 49 -4.91 14.85 15.72
N HIS A 50 -5.05 14.32 16.94
CA HIS A 50 -5.54 15.03 18.12
C HIS A 50 -4.74 14.53 19.33
N GLY A 51 -3.99 15.43 19.98
CA GLY A 51 -3.34 15.11 21.25
C GLY A 51 -4.37 14.83 22.35
N PRO A 52 -3.95 14.23 23.49
CA PRO A 52 -4.85 14.01 24.61
C PRO A 52 -5.53 15.33 24.97
N ILE A 53 -6.87 15.36 24.86
CA ILE A 53 -7.68 16.55 25.13
C ILE A 53 -7.38 17.01 26.57
N ALA A 54 -6.59 18.08 26.68
CA ALA A 54 -6.24 18.67 27.95
C ALA A 54 -7.45 19.44 28.49
N GLY A 55 -8.16 18.81 29.42
CA GLY A 55 -9.15 19.45 30.27
C GLY A 55 -10.60 19.34 29.77
N ARG A 56 -11.46 18.79 30.64
CA ARG A 56 -12.91 18.84 30.45
C ARG A 56 -13.36 20.27 30.74
N ARG A 57 -13.96 20.95 29.74
CA ARG A 57 -14.53 22.27 29.92
C ARG A 57 -15.81 22.16 30.76
N GLN A 58 -15.70 22.35 32.06
CA GLN A 58 -16.84 22.36 32.96
C GLN A 58 -17.57 23.69 32.85
N PHE A 59 -18.75 23.68 32.24
CA PHE A 59 -19.66 24.80 32.30
C PHE A 59 -20.23 24.84 33.72
N ARG A 60 -19.91 25.90 34.46
CA ARG A 60 -20.58 26.18 35.73
C ARG A 60 -22.06 26.40 35.40
N ARG A 61 -22.87 25.35 35.59
CA ARG A 61 -24.31 25.46 35.47
C ARG A 61 -24.73 26.57 36.43
N LYS A 62 -25.40 27.58 35.87
CA LYS A 62 -25.92 28.72 36.60
C LYS A 62 -26.70 28.14 37.79
N SER A 63 -26.22 28.48 38.99
CA SER A 63 -26.67 28.17 40.37
C SER A 63 -27.85 27.21 40.54
N GLY A 64 -27.72 26.34 41.55
CA GLY A 64 -28.83 25.53 42.07
C GLY A 64 -30.08 26.32 42.41
#